data_AF-A0A392SC70-F1
#
_entry.id   AF-A0A392SC70-F1
#
_cell.length_a   1.000
_cell.length_b   1.000
_cell.length_c   1.000
_cell.angle_alpha   90.00
_cell.angle_beta   90.00
_cell.angle_gamma   90.00
#
_symmetry.space_group_name_H-M   'P 1'
#
loop_
_entity.id
_entity.type
_entity.pdbx_description
1 polymer ?
#
loop_
_entity_poly.entity_id
_entity_poly.type
_entity_poly.pdbx_seq_one_letter_code
_entity_poly.pdbx_strand_id
1 'polypeptide(L)'
;YNTVEAEEDKCVKFESGLHPDIKQLIGFSEIRDFPTLTTKARICDEDGEAKSSYYKALNDRKGKGQDHGKPYDNKGKGNGSGVRKQGNGQCYKCGARGHMSYDCPN
;
A
#
# COMPACT_ATOMS: atom_id res chain seq x y z
N TYR A 1 15.40 43.93 -3.65
CA TYR A 1 14.00 43.58 -3.92
C TYR A 1 13.95 42.11 -4.28
N ASN A 2 13.40 41.25 -3.43
CA ASN A 2 13.01 39.90 -3.87
C ASN A 2 11.76 40.10 -4.73
N THR A 3 11.83 39.75 -6.01
CA THR A 3 10.67 39.78 -6.90
C THR A 3 9.74 38.64 -6.52
N VAL A 4 8.42 38.87 -6.57
CA VAL A 4 7.40 37.87 -6.21
C VAL A 4 7.57 36.60 -7.05
N GLU A 5 7.95 36.74 -8.33
CA GLU A 5 8.29 35.62 -9.22
C GLU A 5 9.46 34.78 -8.70
N ALA A 6 10.49 35.41 -8.12
CA ALA A 6 11.64 34.69 -7.57
C ALA A 6 11.31 33.95 -6.26
N GLU A 7 10.26 34.34 -5.55
CA GLU A 7 9.75 33.62 -4.37
C GLU A 7 8.91 32.40 -4.79
N GLU A 8 8.08 32.55 -5.83
CA GLU A 8 7.29 31.46 -6.39
C GLU A 8 8.15 30.33 -6.93
N ASP A 9 9.22 30.65 -7.67
CA ASP A 9 10.19 29.65 -8.15
C ASP A 9 10.81 28.84 -7.00
N LYS A 10 11.07 29.48 -5.85
CA LYS A 10 11.59 28.77 -4.65
C LYS A 10 10.55 27.82 -4.08
N CYS A 11 9.28 28.25 -4.01
CA CYS A 11 8.17 27.42 -3.55
C CYS A 11 7.97 26.20 -4.44
N VAL A 12 7.91 26.41 -5.77
CA VAL A 12 7.73 25.34 -6.76
C VAL A 12 8.87 24.32 -6.67
N LYS A 13 10.11 24.78 -6.56
CA LYS A 13 11.27 23.89 -6.42
C LYS A 13 11.22 23.09 -5.13
N PHE A 14 10.81 23.70 -4.02
CA PHE A 14 10.68 23.00 -2.73
C PHE A 14 9.55 21.96 -2.76
N GLU A 15 8.37 22.31 -3.28
CA GLU A 15 7.23 21.41 -3.43
C GLU A 15 7.50 20.22 -4.35
N SER A 16 8.43 20.35 -5.29
CA SER A 16 8.86 19.23 -6.13
C SER A 16 9.62 18.14 -5.35
N GLY A 17 10.26 18.50 -4.24
CA GLY A 17 11.03 17.59 -3.39
C GLY A 17 10.28 17.09 -2.16
N LEU A 18 9.06 17.59 -1.88
CA LEU A 18 8.26 17.15 -0.75
C LEU A 18 7.67 15.76 -1.00
N HIS A 19 7.53 14.98 0.09
CA HIS A 19 6.85 13.70 0.06
C HIS A 19 5.41 13.87 -0.46
N PRO A 20 4.87 12.96 -1.30
CA PRO A 20 3.54 13.14 -1.91
C PRO A 20 2.41 13.39 -0.91
N ASP A 21 2.45 12.75 0.25
CA ASP A 21 1.44 12.93 1.30
C ASP A 21 1.48 14.34 1.91
N ILE A 22 2.68 14.87 2.13
CA ILE A 22 2.91 16.24 2.63
C ILE A 22 2.52 17.23 1.54
N LYS A 23 2.92 16.97 0.29
CA LYS A 23 2.60 17.80 -0.87
C LYS A 23 1.09 17.91 -1.08
N GLN A 24 0.33 16.83 -0.94
CA GLN A 24 -1.13 16.89 -1.01
C GLN A 24 -1.69 17.80 0.08
N LEU A 25 -1.26 17.64 1.33
CA LEU A 25 -1.76 18.42 2.45
C LEU A 25 -1.46 19.93 2.30
N ILE A 26 -0.26 20.24 1.82
CA ILE A 26 0.23 21.60 1.57
C ILE A 26 -0.43 22.23 0.33
N GLY A 27 -0.64 21.45 -0.74
CA GLY A 27 -1.19 21.92 -2.01
C GLY A 27 -2.60 22.51 -1.90
N PHE A 28 -3.41 22.08 -0.93
CA PHE A 28 -4.72 22.68 -0.65
C PHE A 28 -4.63 24.11 -0.05
N SER A 29 -3.47 24.51 0.45
CA SER A 29 -3.27 25.81 1.09
C SER A 29 -2.76 26.92 0.16
N GLU A 30 -2.46 26.62 -1.12
CA GLU A 30 -2.02 27.57 -2.17
C GLU A 30 -1.00 28.63 -1.66
N ILE A 31 0.08 28.16 -1.02
CA ILE A 31 1.04 29.05 -0.33
C ILE A 31 2.05 29.61 -1.34
N ARG A 32 2.13 30.94 -1.43
CA ARG A 32 3.05 31.67 -2.32
C ARG A 32 4.26 32.29 -1.61
N ASP A 33 4.32 32.16 -0.29
CA ASP A 33 5.39 32.68 0.57
C ASP A 33 6.30 31.52 1.04
N PHE A 34 7.58 31.60 0.70
CA PHE A 34 8.54 30.51 0.95
C PHE A 34 8.77 30.21 2.46
N PRO A 35 8.93 31.21 3.34
CA PRO A 35 9.00 31.00 4.79
C PRO A 35 7.78 30.26 5.35
N THR A 36 6.58 30.67 4.93
CA THR A 36 5.32 30.07 5.35
C THR A 36 5.18 28.64 4.84
N LEU A 37 5.55 28.39 3.58
CA LEU A 37 5.54 27.06 2.98
C LEU A 37 6.43 26.09 3.75
N THR A 38 7.67 26.51 4.04
CA THR A 38 8.66 25.71 4.76
C THR A 38 8.17 25.37 6.18
N THR A 39 7.57 26.35 6.87
CA THR A 39 7.05 26.16 8.23
C THR A 39 5.88 25.17 8.24
N LYS A 40 4.94 25.30 7.30
CA LYS A 40 3.80 24.39 7.18
C LYS A 40 4.23 22.98 6.78
N ALA A 41 5.18 22.85 5.84
CA ALA A 41 5.68 21.54 5.42
C ALA A 41 6.32 20.79 6.59
N ARG A 42 7.08 21.48 7.44
CA ARG A 42 7.64 20.90 8.67
C ARG A 42 6.55 20.39 9.62
N ILE A 43 5.52 21.19 9.88
CA ILE A 43 4.40 20.78 10.75
C ILE A 43 3.70 19.54 10.18
N CYS A 44 3.48 19.49 8.87
CA CYS A 44 2.81 18.37 8.22
C CYS A 44 3.64 17.08 8.21
N ASP A 45 4.97 17.19 8.19
CA ASP A 45 5.88 16.05 8.35
C ASP A 45 5.75 15.42 9.75
N GLU A 46 5.74 16.28 10.79
CA GLU A 46 5.56 15.87 12.18
C GLU A 46 4.17 15.23 12.44
N ASP A 47 3.09 15.82 11.92
CA ASP A 47 1.72 15.29 12.04
C ASP A 47 1.51 14.00 11.21
N GLY A 48 2.23 13.83 10.10
CA GLY A 48 2.18 12.65 9.25
C GLY A 48 2.70 11.39 9.94
N GLU A 49 3.75 11.53 10.76
CA GLU A 49 4.33 10.41 11.51
C GLU A 49 3.37 9.84 12.58
N ALA A 50 2.51 10.67 13.18
CA ALA A 50 1.56 10.23 14.20
C ALA A 50 0.54 9.20 13.65
N LYS A 51 0.10 9.37 12.39
CA LYS A 51 -0.82 8.40 11.73
C LYS A 51 -0.12 7.13 11.29
N SER A 52 1.09 7.25 10.73
CA SER A 52 1.88 6.10 10.26
C SER A 52 2.32 5.18 11.41
N SER A 53 2.82 5.77 12.50
CA SER A 53 3.24 5.04 13.70
C SER A 53 2.10 4.28 14.37
N TYR A 54 0.89 4.86 14.44
CA TYR A 54 -0.30 4.20 14.97
C TYR A 54 -0.65 2.92 14.19
N TYR A 55 -0.78 3.00 12.87
CA TYR A 55 -1.12 1.81 12.05
C TYR A 55 0.00 0.77 12.01
N LYS A 56 1.28 1.17 12.02
CA LYS A 56 2.40 0.23 12.21
C LYS A 56 2.27 -0.50 13.54
N ALA A 57 2.12 0.21 14.65
CA ALA A 57 1.95 -0.40 15.97
C ALA A 57 0.72 -1.33 16.04
N LEU A 58 -0.37 -0.99 15.32
CA LEU A 58 -1.53 -1.86 15.20
C LEU A 58 -1.25 -3.14 14.38
N ASN A 59 -0.43 -3.05 13.35
CA ASN A 59 -0.09 -4.17 12.49
C ASN A 59 0.99 -5.08 13.12
N ASP A 60 1.95 -4.50 13.85
CA ASP A 60 2.96 -5.21 14.61
C ASP A 60 2.36 -6.05 15.76
N ARG A 61 1.31 -5.54 16.43
CA ARG A 61 0.55 -6.33 17.42
C ARG A 61 -0.39 -7.37 16.79
N LYS A 62 -0.85 -7.15 15.55
CA LYS A 62 -1.62 -8.12 14.74
C LYS A 62 -0.72 -9.22 14.15
N GLY A 63 0.57 -8.93 13.97
CA GLY A 63 1.56 -9.81 13.33
C GLY A 63 2.18 -10.88 14.23
N LYS A 64 1.91 -10.89 15.55
CA LYS A 64 2.34 -11.96 16.47
C LYS A 64 1.27 -13.02 16.65
N GLY A 65 0.75 -13.51 15.54
CA GLY A 65 -0.09 -14.69 15.47
C GLY A 65 0.44 -15.60 14.38
N GLN A 66 1.55 -16.29 14.64
CA GLN A 66 1.95 -17.47 13.85
C GLN A 66 0.96 -18.64 14.03
N ASP A 67 -0.14 -18.41 14.75
CA ASP A 67 -1.19 -19.36 15.08
C ASP A 67 -2.53 -18.95 14.40
N HIS A 68 -2.49 -18.62 13.11
CA HIS A 68 -3.72 -18.59 12.32
C HIS A 68 -3.61 -19.54 11.14
N GLY A 69 -3.70 -20.83 11.46
CA GLY A 69 -4.48 -21.75 10.66
C GLY A 69 -3.72 -22.97 10.16
N LYS A 70 -3.66 -24.01 10.99
CA LYS A 70 -3.95 -25.39 10.56
C LYS A 70 -4.62 -26.18 11.69
N PRO A 71 -5.96 -26.19 11.79
CA PRO A 71 -6.66 -27.00 12.79
C PRO A 71 -6.56 -28.52 12.57
N TYR A 72 -5.87 -28.99 11.52
CA TYR A 72 -5.64 -30.42 11.28
C TYR A 72 -4.28 -30.68 10.59
N ASP A 73 -3.17 -30.47 11.29
CA ASP A 73 -1.89 -31.07 10.87
C ASP A 73 -1.85 -32.57 11.21
N ASN A 74 -2.60 -33.36 10.44
CA ASN A 74 -2.45 -34.80 10.41
C ASN A 74 -1.33 -35.17 9.42
N LYS A 75 -0.15 -35.44 9.99
CA LYS A 75 0.76 -36.56 9.62
C LYS A 75 1.11 -36.71 8.12
N GLY A 76 2.35 -36.38 7.75
CA GLY A 76 2.89 -36.88 6.48
C GLY A 76 4.27 -36.37 6.09
N LYS A 77 5.28 -37.19 6.37
CA LYS A 77 6.61 -37.20 5.75
C LYS A 77 6.57 -36.89 4.24
N GLY A 78 7.49 -36.03 3.79
CA GLY A 78 8.40 -36.38 2.70
C GLY A 78 8.02 -36.01 1.25
N ASN A 79 9.03 -35.45 0.59
CA ASN A 79 9.27 -35.33 -0.86
C ASN A 79 8.52 -34.27 -1.66
N GLY A 80 9.34 -33.39 -2.25
CA GLY A 80 8.93 -32.34 -3.15
C GLY A 80 8.28 -32.86 -4.42
N SER A 81 7.36 -32.04 -4.92
CA SER A 81 6.92 -31.85 -6.30
C SER A 81 5.74 -30.90 -6.20
N GLY A 82 5.74 -29.81 -6.96
CA GLY A 82 4.62 -28.87 -6.98
C GLY A 82 3.31 -29.61 -7.17
N VAL A 83 2.46 -29.60 -6.13
CA VAL A 83 1.09 -30.13 -6.22
C VAL A 83 0.35 -29.19 -7.15
N ARG A 84 0.38 -29.51 -8.45
CA ARG A 84 -0.62 -29.04 -9.39
C ARG A 84 -1.94 -29.51 -8.79
N LYS A 85 -2.74 -28.56 -8.27
CA LYS A 85 -4.09 -28.82 -7.81
C LYS A 85 -4.81 -29.59 -8.92
N GLN A 86 -4.95 -30.90 -8.73
CA GLN A 86 -5.64 -31.75 -9.67
C GLN A 86 -7.12 -31.34 -9.66
N GLY A 87 -7.50 -30.60 -10.70
CA GLY A 87 -8.74 -30.78 -11.46
C GLY A 87 -10.10 -30.89 -10.75
N ASN A 88 -10.23 -30.54 -9.47
CA ASN A 88 -11.50 -30.63 -8.75
C ASN A 88 -12.44 -29.42 -8.97
N GLY A 89 -12.09 -28.50 -9.87
CA GLY A 89 -12.98 -27.44 -10.30
C GLY A 89 -14.16 -28.00 -11.10
N GLN A 90 -15.37 -27.57 -10.77
CA GLN A 90 -16.53 -27.75 -11.64
C GLN A 90 -16.45 -26.71 -12.76
N CYS A 91 -16.61 -27.13 -14.00
CA CYS A 91 -16.73 -26.23 -15.13
C CYS A 91 -17.99 -25.39 -14.97
N TYR A 92 -17.86 -24.06 -14.96
CA TYR A 92 -19.00 -23.16 -14.85
C TYR A 92 -19.84 -23.08 -16.13
N LYS A 93 -19.33 -23.60 -17.26
CA LYS A 93 -20.08 -23.67 -18.53
C LYS A 93 -20.98 -24.90 -18.61
N CYS A 94 -20.45 -26.09 -18.33
CA CYS A 94 -21.18 -27.36 -18.51
C CYS A 94 -21.53 -28.08 -17.20
N GLY A 95 -21.05 -27.58 -16.06
CA GLY A 95 -21.26 -28.21 -14.75
C GLY A 95 -20.49 -29.52 -14.53
N ALA A 96 -19.66 -29.97 -15.47
CA ALA A 96 -18.86 -31.19 -15.32
C ALA A 96 -17.61 -30.93 -14.46
N ARG A 97 -17.18 -31.94 -13.71
CA ARG A 97 -15.92 -31.91 -12.94
C ARG A 97 -14.78 -32.49 -13.79
N GLY A 98 -13.55 -32.10 -13.48
CA GLY A 98 -12.35 -32.62 -14.15
C GLY A 98 -11.72 -31.66 -15.16
N HIS A 99 -12.35 -30.51 -15.45
CA HIS A 99 -11.78 -29.43 -16.25
C HIS A 99 -12.33 -28.07 -15.78
N MET A 100 -11.62 -26.98 -16.07
CA MET A 100 -12.11 -25.61 -15.84
C MET A 100 -12.77 -25.04 -17.09
N SER A 101 -13.56 -23.97 -16.96
CA SER A 101 -14.31 -23.37 -18.07
C SER A 101 -13.50 -23.00 -19.33
N TYR A 102 -12.17 -22.85 -19.20
CA TYR A 102 -11.26 -22.58 -20.32
C TYR A 102 -10.85 -23.83 -21.11
N ASP A 103 -10.90 -25.01 -20.49
CA ASP A 103 -10.63 -26.31 -21.12
C ASP A 103 -11.94 -27.07 -21.45
N CYS A 104 -13.08 -26.37 -21.47
CA CYS A 104 -14.36 -27.00 -21.77
C CYS A 104 -14.43 -27.35 -23.26
N PRO A 105 -14.50 -28.64 -23.65
CA PRO A 105 -14.82 -28.99 -25.02
C PRO A 105 -16.25 -28.51 -25.30
N ASN A 106 -16.41 -27.66 -26.31
CA ASN A 106 -17.70 -27.09 -26.71
C ASN A 106 -18.74 -28.18 -27.02
#